data_AF-A0A1G1BBS6-F1
#
_entry.id   AF-A0A1G1BBS6-F1
#
_cell.length_a   1.000
_cell.length_b   1.000
_cell.length_c   1.000
_cell.angle_alpha   90.00
_cell.angle_beta   90.00
_cell.angle_gamma   90.00
#
_symmetry.space_group_name_H-M   'P 1'
#
loop_
_entity.id
_entity.type
_entity.pdbx_description
1 polymer ?
#
loop_
_entity_poly.entity_id
_entity_poly.type
_entity_poly.pdbx_seq_one_letter_code
_entity_poly.pdbx_strand_id
1 'polypeptide(L)'
;MRLIVFISTLFITAGCSSVMLQPVDFSWPVETVLKVNQNGQVSEDRYAFDINVKPIFYEEFEDSNSVAGREIRVIRDRAGHYYFTGSGFKNIYLFMPVEGGMKLADKINISDSLTLKTPVFNQKSTNVELIDGPNKYSVIGKEIVRTK
;
A
#
# COMPACT_ATOMS: atom_id res chain seq x y z
N MET A 1 60.88 3.77 -19.80
CA MET A 1 60.67 2.34 -20.12
C MET A 1 60.61 1.62 -18.76
N ARG A 2 59.51 1.07 -18.23
CA ARG A 2 58.30 0.44 -18.76
C ARG A 2 57.16 0.80 -17.79
N LEU A 3 56.06 1.39 -18.24
CA LEU A 3 54.91 0.69 -18.81
C LEU A 3 54.25 -0.27 -17.78
N ILE A 4 53.21 0.25 -17.12
CA ILE A 4 51.93 -0.43 -16.91
C ILE A 4 51.94 -1.73 -16.08
N VAL A 5 51.44 -1.63 -14.85
CA VAL A 5 50.66 -2.69 -14.18
C VAL A 5 49.41 -2.01 -13.60
N PHE A 6 48.53 -1.47 -14.45
CA PHE A 6 47.26 -2.10 -14.85
C PHE A 6 46.55 -2.86 -13.71
N ILE A 7 45.59 -2.16 -13.09
CA ILE A 7 44.19 -2.59 -12.97
C ILE A 7 44.05 -4.04 -12.47
N SER A 8 44.14 -4.21 -11.15
CA SER A 8 43.45 -5.32 -10.45
C SER A 8 42.13 -4.80 -9.88
N THR A 9 41.32 -4.19 -10.74
CA THR A 9 39.92 -3.87 -10.48
C THR A 9 39.09 -4.95 -11.19
N LEU A 10 39.01 -6.13 -10.58
CA LEU A 10 38.04 -7.14 -11.01
C LEU A 10 37.03 -7.33 -9.87
N PHE A 11 36.15 -6.34 -9.73
CA PHE A 11 34.87 -6.49 -9.05
C PHE A 11 34.06 -7.51 -9.85
N ILE A 12 34.13 -8.78 -9.48
CA ILE A 12 33.21 -9.81 -9.97
C ILE A 12 31.92 -9.66 -9.17
N THR A 13 31.12 -8.64 -9.47
CA THR A 13 29.73 -8.52 -9.01
C THR A 13 28.80 -8.91 -10.16
N ALA A 14 28.88 -10.17 -10.61
CA ALA A 14 27.82 -10.79 -11.40
C ALA A 14 27.03 -11.64 -10.38
N GLY A 15 25.82 -11.29 -9.98
CA GLY A 15 24.69 -10.88 -10.79
C GLY A 15 23.61 -11.92 -10.48
N CYS A 16 22.89 -11.75 -9.38
CA CYS A 16 21.83 -12.67 -8.97
C CYS A 16 20.69 -12.54 -9.98
N SER A 17 20.77 -13.26 -11.10
CA SER A 17 19.70 -13.29 -12.09
C SER A 17 18.57 -14.15 -11.53
N SER A 18 17.57 -13.53 -10.93
CA SER A 18 16.33 -14.22 -10.59
C SER A 18 15.47 -14.39 -11.83
N VAL A 19 14.88 -15.57 -11.98
CA VAL A 19 13.82 -15.78 -12.98
C VAL A 19 12.62 -14.94 -12.56
N MET A 20 12.10 -14.12 -13.48
CA MET A 20 10.95 -13.25 -13.23
C MET A 20 9.82 -13.57 -14.21
N LEU A 21 8.61 -13.76 -13.68
CA LEU A 21 7.41 -13.97 -14.50
C LEU A 21 6.71 -12.63 -14.74
N GLN A 22 6.58 -12.25 -16.00
CA GLN A 22 5.91 -11.02 -16.43
C GLN A 22 5.22 -11.25 -17.79
N PRO A 23 4.07 -10.60 -18.07
CA PRO A 23 3.34 -9.69 -17.20
C PRO A 23 2.56 -10.45 -16.10
N VAL A 24 2.28 -9.76 -15.01
CA VAL A 24 1.44 -10.26 -13.91
C VAL A 24 0.38 -9.22 -13.59
N ASP A 25 -0.79 -9.69 -13.18
CA ASP A 25 -1.86 -8.84 -12.69
C ASP A 25 -2.25 -9.32 -11.29
N PHE A 26 -1.87 -8.54 -10.29
CA PHE A 26 -2.16 -8.85 -8.89
C PHE A 26 -3.46 -8.22 -8.38
N SER A 27 -4.22 -7.55 -9.26
CA SER A 27 -5.33 -6.72 -8.82
C SER A 27 -6.43 -7.52 -8.13
N TRP A 28 -7.00 -6.92 -7.09
CA TRP A 28 -8.21 -7.43 -6.46
C TRP A 28 -9.42 -6.78 -7.13
N PRO A 29 -10.41 -7.55 -7.59
CA PRO A 29 -11.54 -7.00 -8.32
C PRO A 29 -12.45 -6.10 -7.44
N VAL A 30 -12.45 -6.34 -6.13
CA VAL A 30 -13.26 -5.63 -5.15
C VAL A 30 -12.40 -5.37 -3.91
N GLU A 31 -12.64 -4.24 -3.25
CA GLU A 31 -12.02 -3.95 -1.95
C GLU A 31 -12.45 -4.95 -0.87
N THR A 32 -11.60 -5.11 0.14
CA THR A 32 -11.96 -5.80 1.37
C THR A 32 -12.09 -4.77 2.49
N VAL A 33 -13.17 -4.86 3.25
CA VAL A 33 -13.38 -4.08 4.49
C VAL A 33 -13.11 -5.01 5.66
N LEU A 34 -12.08 -4.71 6.44
CA LEU A 34 -11.59 -5.55 7.52
C LEU A 34 -11.83 -4.89 8.87
N LYS A 35 -12.42 -5.64 9.81
CA LYS A 35 -12.65 -5.18 11.17
C LYS A 35 -11.45 -5.48 12.05
N VAL A 36 -10.95 -4.46 12.73
CA VAL A 36 -9.81 -4.59 13.66
C VAL A 36 -10.24 -5.33 14.91
N ASN A 37 -9.52 -6.40 15.25
CA ASN A 37 -9.78 -7.18 16.46
C ASN A 37 -9.21 -6.52 17.72
N GLN A 38 -9.40 -7.15 18.89
CA GLN A 38 -8.95 -6.61 20.18
C GLN A 38 -7.42 -6.46 20.30
N ASN A 39 -6.66 -7.21 19.50
CA ASN A 39 -5.20 -7.14 19.48
C ASN A 39 -4.67 -6.05 18.52
N GLY A 40 -5.56 -5.37 17.78
CA GLY A 40 -5.17 -4.44 16.73
C GLY A 40 -4.78 -5.11 15.42
N GLN A 41 -5.17 -6.37 15.23
CA GLN A 41 -4.88 -7.12 14.01
C GLN A 41 -6.09 -7.16 13.08
N VAL A 42 -5.81 -7.35 11.80
CA VAL A 42 -6.79 -7.67 10.76
C VAL A 42 -6.32 -8.90 10.00
N SER A 43 -7.26 -9.75 9.62
CA SER A 43 -7.02 -10.96 8.83
C SER A 43 -7.87 -10.86 7.58
N GLU A 44 -7.28 -11.10 6.41
CA GLU A 44 -8.03 -11.15 5.16
C GLU A 44 -8.51 -12.59 4.90
N ASP A 45 -9.83 -12.78 4.78
CA ASP A 45 -10.49 -14.09 4.78
C ASP A 45 -10.05 -15.03 3.65
N ARG A 46 -9.49 -14.50 2.56
CA ARG A 46 -8.94 -15.31 1.46
C ARG A 46 -7.48 -15.71 1.73
N TYR A 47 -7.06 -15.62 2.99
CA TYR A 47 -5.73 -15.97 3.51
C TYR A 47 -4.60 -15.20 2.83
N ALA A 48 -4.87 -13.96 2.37
CA ALA A 48 -3.86 -13.14 1.73
C ALA A 48 -2.83 -12.60 2.73
N PHE A 49 -3.26 -12.24 3.95
CA PHE A 49 -2.39 -11.75 5.02
C PHE A 49 -3.12 -11.73 6.38
N ASP A 50 -2.31 -11.70 7.44
CA ASP A 50 -2.70 -11.33 8.79
C ASP A 50 -1.67 -10.33 9.34
N ILE A 51 -2.11 -9.13 9.71
CA ILE A 51 -1.21 -8.02 10.07
C ILE A 51 -1.73 -7.18 11.24
N ASN A 52 -0.80 -6.58 11.98
CA ASN A 52 -1.09 -5.54 12.96
C ASN A 52 -1.20 -4.17 12.28
N VAL A 53 -2.35 -3.49 12.45
CA VAL A 53 -2.64 -2.19 11.82
C VAL A 53 -2.51 -1.00 12.78
N LYS A 54 -2.17 -1.22 14.05
CA LYS A 54 -1.94 -0.15 15.04
C LYS A 54 -1.01 0.97 14.55
N PRO A 55 0.11 0.69 13.84
CA PRO A 55 0.98 1.74 13.34
C PRO A 55 0.27 2.73 12.39
N ILE A 56 -0.66 2.25 11.55
CA ILE A 56 -1.42 3.11 10.64
C ILE A 56 -2.38 4.02 11.41
N PHE A 57 -3.07 3.48 12.43
CA PHE A 57 -3.94 4.29 13.28
C PHE A 57 -3.18 5.34 14.09
N TYR A 58 -1.97 5.01 14.57
CA TYR A 58 -1.11 5.98 15.24
C TYR A 58 -0.71 7.14 14.31
N GLU A 59 -0.34 6.83 13.06
CA GLU A 59 0.00 7.86 12.06
C GLU A 59 -1.19 8.78 11.72
N GLU A 60 -2.42 8.26 11.77
CA GLU A 60 -3.62 9.04 11.46
C GLU A 60 -4.13 9.87 12.65
N PHE A 61 -4.12 9.29 13.85
CA PHE A 61 -4.86 9.80 15.00
C PHE A 61 -4.01 10.06 16.24
N GLU A 62 -2.71 9.75 16.19
CA GLU A 62 -1.80 9.75 17.36
C GLU A 62 -2.29 8.82 18.49
N ASP A 63 -3.19 7.88 18.17
CA ASP A 63 -3.76 6.89 19.08
C ASP A 63 -3.76 5.50 18.42
N SER A 64 -3.16 4.52 19.12
CA SER A 64 -3.14 3.11 18.73
C SER A 64 -3.83 2.17 19.73
N ASN A 65 -4.37 2.73 20.82
CA ASN A 65 -5.06 1.97 21.86
C ASN A 65 -6.54 1.80 21.53
N SER A 66 -7.18 2.81 20.94
CA SER A 66 -8.62 2.82 20.63
C SER A 66 -8.94 2.34 19.21
N VAL A 67 -8.29 1.26 18.76
CA VAL A 67 -8.42 0.78 17.37
C VAL A 67 -9.41 -0.37 17.20
N ALA A 68 -9.70 -1.11 18.27
CA ALA A 68 -10.57 -2.29 18.20
C ALA A 68 -11.98 -1.93 17.70
N GLY A 69 -12.51 -2.75 16.79
CA GLY A 69 -13.83 -2.54 16.19
C GLY A 69 -13.88 -1.51 15.07
N ARG A 70 -12.80 -0.74 14.84
CA ARG A 70 -12.69 0.11 13.65
C ARG A 70 -12.53 -0.74 12.39
N GLU A 71 -12.82 -0.13 11.25
CA GLU A 71 -12.65 -0.75 9.94
C GLU A 71 -11.44 -0.16 9.22
N ILE A 72 -10.73 -1.01 8.49
CA ILE A 72 -9.72 -0.63 7.51
C ILE A 72 -10.15 -1.19 6.15
N ARG A 73 -10.02 -0.39 5.11
CA ARG A 73 -10.35 -0.73 3.72
C ARG A 73 -9.09 -0.99 2.96
N VAL A 74 -9.06 -2.10 2.23
CA VAL A 74 -7.88 -2.56 1.52
C VAL A 74 -8.24 -2.93 0.10
N ILE A 75 -7.45 -2.48 -0.86
CA ILE A 75 -7.50 -2.97 -2.24
C ILE A 75 -6.08 -3.19 -2.74
N ARG A 76 -5.90 -4.15 -3.66
CA ARG A 76 -4.61 -4.44 -4.28
C ARG A 76 -4.65 -4.05 -5.76
N ASP A 77 -3.68 -3.29 -6.23
CA ASP A 77 -3.58 -2.94 -7.65
C ASP A 77 -2.86 -4.02 -8.49
N ARG A 78 -2.79 -3.76 -9.80
CA ARG A 78 -2.17 -4.66 -10.80
C ARG A 78 -0.67 -4.87 -10.54
N ALA A 79 0.02 -3.85 -10.05
CA ALA A 79 1.45 -3.91 -9.69
C ALA A 79 1.70 -4.65 -8.37
N GLY A 80 0.63 -4.94 -7.62
CA GLY A 80 0.67 -5.71 -6.39
C GLY A 80 0.81 -4.88 -5.13
N HIS A 81 0.65 -3.55 -5.22
CA HIS A 81 0.60 -2.68 -4.05
C HIS A 81 -0.74 -2.81 -3.34
N TYR A 82 -0.71 -2.73 -2.03
CA TYR A 82 -1.90 -2.65 -1.19
C TYR A 82 -2.15 -1.21 -0.78
N TYR A 83 -3.36 -0.72 -1.05
CA TYR A 83 -3.83 0.59 -0.61
C TYR A 83 -4.68 0.40 0.63
N PHE A 84 -4.31 1.05 1.72
CA PHE A 84 -5.05 1.04 2.98
C PHE A 84 -5.62 2.41 3.28
N THR A 85 -6.89 2.47 3.68
CA THR A 85 -7.51 3.68 4.24
C THR A 85 -8.65 3.32 5.20
N GLY A 86 -9.34 4.31 5.75
CA GLY A 86 -10.48 4.07 6.63
C GLY A 86 -11.27 5.34 6.92
N SER A 87 -12.42 5.17 7.56
CA SER A 87 -13.21 6.31 8.03
C SER A 87 -12.40 7.14 9.05
N GLY A 88 -12.34 8.45 8.84
CA GLY A 88 -11.56 9.42 9.59
C GLY A 88 -10.14 9.66 9.07
N PHE A 89 -9.66 8.88 8.09
CA PHE A 89 -8.28 9.00 7.61
C PHE A 89 -8.10 10.25 6.76
N LYS A 90 -6.91 10.84 6.78
CA LYS A 90 -6.47 11.89 5.83
C LYS A 90 -5.56 11.35 4.73
N ASN A 91 -5.03 10.13 4.89
CA ASN A 91 -4.13 9.52 3.92
C ASN A 91 -4.64 8.18 3.35
N ILE A 92 -4.04 7.79 2.23
CA ILE A 92 -3.95 6.41 1.74
C ILE A 92 -2.54 5.91 2.02
N TYR A 93 -2.43 4.73 2.62
CA TYR A 93 -1.13 4.10 2.87
C TYR A 93 -0.88 3.04 1.82
N LEU A 94 0.20 3.21 1.07
CA LEU A 94 0.63 2.29 0.04
C LEU A 94 1.66 1.33 0.62
N PHE A 95 1.35 0.03 0.63
CA PHE A 95 2.24 -1.01 1.11
C PHE A 95 2.65 -1.97 -0.02
N MET A 96 3.87 -2.50 0.08
CA MET A 96 4.34 -3.62 -0.74
C MET A 96 4.63 -4.83 0.14
N PRO A 97 4.31 -6.05 -0.31
CA PRO A 97 4.72 -7.25 0.40
C PRO A 97 6.25 -7.37 0.38
N VAL A 98 6.82 -7.74 1.51
CA VAL A 98 8.23 -8.09 1.68
C VAL A 98 8.32 -9.40 2.45
N GLU A 99 9.51 -9.98 2.54
CA GLU A 99 9.71 -11.17 3.36
C GLU A 99 9.26 -10.91 4.81
N GLY A 100 8.32 -11.72 5.30
CA GLY A 100 7.80 -11.65 6.66
C GLY A 100 6.91 -10.43 6.97
N GLY A 101 6.49 -9.63 5.98
CA GLY A 101 5.62 -8.49 6.29
C GLY A 101 5.24 -7.59 5.11
N MET A 102 4.82 -6.38 5.45
CA MET A 102 4.50 -5.33 4.49
C MET A 102 5.34 -4.08 4.78
N LYS A 103 5.96 -3.53 3.76
CA LYS A 103 6.75 -2.30 3.85
C LYS A 103 5.95 -1.13 3.31
N LEU A 104 5.90 -0.04 4.06
CA LEU A 104 5.32 1.22 3.59
C LEU A 104 6.14 1.72 2.40
N ALA A 105 5.48 1.82 1.25
CA ALA A 105 6.04 2.36 0.02
C ALA A 105 5.81 3.87 -0.05
N ASP A 106 4.60 4.32 0.28
CA ASP A 106 4.24 5.75 0.27
C ASP A 106 3.05 6.06 1.20
N LYS A 107 2.92 7.33 1.58
CA LYS A 107 1.78 7.89 2.31
C LYS A 107 1.20 9.02 1.47
N ILE A 108 0.06 8.74 0.85
CA ILE A 108 -0.61 9.66 -0.08
C ILE A 108 -1.60 10.50 0.71
N ASN A 109 -1.26 11.78 0.94
CA ASN A 109 -2.19 12.73 1.55
C ASN A 109 -3.33 13.03 0.57
N ILE A 110 -4.58 12.90 1.02
CA ILE A 110 -5.78 13.16 0.21
C ILE A 110 -6.19 14.63 0.37
N SER A 111 -6.13 15.14 1.61
CA SER A 111 -6.41 16.52 1.95
C SER A 111 -5.84 16.87 3.33
N ASP A 112 -5.24 18.05 3.45
CA ASP A 112 -4.77 18.57 4.73
C ASP A 112 -5.89 19.09 5.65
N SER A 113 -7.10 19.32 5.09
CA SER A 113 -8.22 19.96 5.81
C SER A 113 -9.43 19.07 6.00
N LEU A 114 -9.47 17.91 5.33
CA LEU A 114 -10.63 17.02 5.31
C LEU A 114 -10.22 15.60 5.64
N THR A 115 -11.06 14.94 6.44
CA THR A 115 -10.96 13.50 6.73
C THR A 115 -12.03 12.76 5.95
N LEU A 116 -11.66 11.59 5.44
CA LEU A 116 -12.56 10.69 4.75
C LEU A 116 -13.72 10.29 5.67
N LYS A 117 -14.95 10.30 5.18
CA LYS A 117 -16.13 9.94 6.00
C LYS A 117 -16.57 8.52 5.74
N THR A 118 -16.77 8.19 4.48
CA THR A 118 -17.25 6.92 3.95
C THR A 118 -16.42 6.54 2.72
N PRO A 119 -15.10 6.35 2.87
CA PRO A 119 -14.25 6.02 1.74
C PRO A 119 -14.61 4.64 1.19
N VAL A 120 -14.52 4.47 -0.13
CA VAL A 120 -14.69 3.19 -0.84
C VAL A 120 -13.68 3.15 -1.98
N PHE A 121 -12.94 2.05 -2.09
CA PHE A 121 -12.10 1.77 -3.23
C PHE A 121 -12.85 1.02 -4.33
N ASN A 122 -12.52 1.32 -5.58
CA ASN A 122 -13.02 0.62 -6.75
C ASN A 122 -11.88 0.35 -7.74
N GLN A 123 -11.69 -0.90 -8.14
CA GLN A 123 -10.67 -1.26 -9.12
C GLN A 123 -11.14 -0.86 -10.53
N LYS A 124 -10.30 -0.11 -11.25
CA LYS A 124 -10.43 0.14 -12.69
C LYS A 124 -9.32 -0.58 -13.45
N SER A 125 -9.44 -0.58 -14.78
CA SER A 125 -8.45 -1.19 -15.67
C SER A 125 -7.05 -0.56 -15.55
N THR A 126 -6.99 0.73 -15.23
CA THR A 126 -5.75 1.53 -15.22
C THR A 126 -5.39 2.13 -13.86
N ASN A 127 -6.33 2.21 -12.93
CA ASN A 127 -6.16 2.90 -11.65
C ASN A 127 -7.05 2.27 -10.57
N VAL A 128 -6.81 2.67 -9.32
CA VAL A 128 -7.76 2.51 -8.23
C VAL A 128 -8.53 3.82 -8.11
N GLU A 129 -9.86 3.77 -8.02
CA GLU A 129 -10.65 4.92 -7.63
C GLU A 129 -10.87 4.90 -6.12
N LEU A 130 -10.68 6.05 -5.47
CA LEU A 130 -11.17 6.30 -4.12
C LEU A 130 -12.38 7.23 -4.22
N ILE A 131 -13.50 6.81 -3.64
CA ILE A 131 -14.75 7.56 -3.60
C ILE A 131 -15.08 7.87 -2.14
N ASP A 132 -15.40 9.12 -1.83
CA ASP A 132 -15.90 9.55 -0.52
C ASP A 132 -17.02 10.58 -0.70
N GLY A 133 -18.27 10.09 -0.69
CA GLY A 133 -19.45 10.90 -1.00
C GLY A 133 -19.37 11.51 -2.40
N PRO A 134 -19.42 12.85 -2.54
CA PRO A 134 -19.30 13.52 -3.84
C PRO A 134 -17.85 13.59 -4.35
N ASN A 135 -16.86 13.24 -3.52
CA ASN A 135 -15.46 13.31 -3.91
C ASN A 135 -15.03 12.01 -4.56
N LYS A 136 -14.30 12.12 -5.66
CA LYS A 136 -13.69 11.00 -6.35
C LYS A 136 -12.24 11.32 -6.68
N TYR A 137 -11.38 10.31 -6.53
CA TYR A 137 -9.96 10.41 -6.80
C TYR A 137 -9.51 9.21 -7.62
N SER A 138 -8.66 9.44 -8.61
CA SER A 138 -7.91 8.41 -9.31
C SER A 138 -6.54 8.27 -8.64
N VAL A 139 -6.20 7.05 -8.24
CA VAL A 139 -4.94 6.71 -7.57
C VAL A 139 -4.16 5.71 -8.44
N ILE A 140 -2.91 6.05 -8.74
CA ILE A 140 -1.99 5.22 -9.53
C ILE A 140 -0.63 5.20 -8.83
N GLY A 141 -0.31 4.08 -8.18
CA GLY A 141 0.86 4.00 -7.31
C GLY A 141 0.76 5.05 -6.21
N LYS A 142 1.71 5.99 -6.16
CA LYS A 142 1.71 7.12 -5.22
C LYS A 142 0.97 8.37 -5.70
N GLU A 143 0.59 8.40 -6.97
CA GLU A 143 -0.03 9.58 -7.57
C GLU A 143 -1.53 9.58 -7.31
N ILE A 144 -2.07 10.75 -6.93
CA ILE A 144 -3.50 10.96 -6.71
C ILE A 144 -3.97 12.19 -7.47
N VAL A 145 -5.09 12.05 -8.17
CA VAL A 145 -5.74 13.15 -8.90
C VAL A 145 -7.22 13.14 -8.57
N ARG A 146 -7.76 14.28 -8.13
CA ARG A 146 -9.20 14.43 -7.94
C ARG A 146 -9.90 14.40 -9.31
N THR A 147 -10.89 13.53 -9.44
CA THR A 147 -11.71 13.39 -10.64
C THR A 147 -13.09 14.01 -10.43
N LYS A 148 -13.74 14.40 -11.53
CA LYS A 148 -15.09 14.99 -11.53
C LYS A 148 -16.17 13.93 -11.41
#